data_AF-A0A0L0DAY6-F1
#
_entry.id   AF-A0A0L0DAY6-F1
#
_cell.length_a   1.000
_cell.length_b   1.000
_cell.length_c   1.000
_cell.angle_alpha   90.00
_cell.angle_beta   90.00
_cell.angle_gamma   90.00
#
_symmetry.space_group_name_H-M   'P 1'
#
loop_
_entity.id
_entity.type
_entity.pdbx_description
1 polymer ?
#
loop_
_entity_poly.entity_id
_entity_poly.type
_entity_poly.pdbx_seq_one_letter_code
_entity_poly.pdbx_strand_id
1 'polypeptide(L)'
;LHPLVSNVCPEAMAVEHGKKKGLPHSHLARACCGSWEAMPAFESEMGYVADHENGKASLSFVLWRHSNILLLVLCFFVAMILVSTSLVLSLDQPRQDRDEAEKSMKRIFETVYNTELAIVIIKLVVLVVSWLLMCVALFKWKNRDVPNKLLRICWLMTFSLPFLLQLVPYRRLVDIADAFAKEGVTKDVVTALCVSAKASDEGYRCAELVSLEDSDCPKNCNDLYDLILVNIETVVGAGYGVRSLITLAPVVISLFPGIQKGALIVKAALPWHPLPGFLAMSKPILFVPLMYTLSSSAYQTIGDVWMALALLFVVLSEAVFLILGRRLIHALDHETHAKIMKRVSRAQKACYCMAFIFILLFFILNDRLFQLLEIIGDAAASYKFDLLKIFAMLFQSLANAFLTNVCTSDLILRVVAGEYVEMAATRSVVFPVLDDLVEFYELEPSESSASVAAAPPNLDEMPDVADNKVFAADGPGDLEL
;
A
#
# COMPACT_ATOMS: atom_id res chain seq x y z
N LEU A 1 11.06 14.32 -5.51
CA LEU A 1 10.43 13.67 -6.69
C LEU A 1 9.67 14.62 -7.63
N HIS A 2 9.24 15.83 -7.21
CA HIS A 2 8.68 16.82 -8.14
C HIS A 2 9.68 17.52 -9.12
N PRO A 3 11.02 17.60 -8.86
CA PRO A 3 11.93 18.27 -9.81
C PRO A 3 12.56 17.34 -10.86
N LEU A 4 12.31 16.02 -10.82
CA LEU A 4 12.88 15.09 -11.82
C LEU A 4 12.02 14.99 -13.09
N VAL A 5 10.73 15.34 -13.02
CA VAL A 5 9.83 15.34 -14.19
C VAL A 5 9.85 16.68 -14.94
N SER A 6 10.23 17.79 -14.28
CA SER A 6 10.31 19.10 -14.95
C SER A 6 11.52 19.25 -15.88
N ASN A 7 12.55 18.43 -15.74
CA ASN A 7 13.79 18.57 -16.51
C ASN A 7 13.83 17.75 -17.82
N VAL A 8 12.78 16.98 -18.13
CA VAL A 8 12.73 16.19 -19.37
C VAL A 8 12.06 16.96 -20.53
N CYS A 9 11.41 18.11 -20.27
CA CYS A 9 10.91 19.00 -21.33
C CYS A 9 10.88 20.49 -20.89
N PRO A 10 12.03 21.21 -20.80
CA PRO A 10 12.03 22.65 -20.55
C PRO A 10 11.66 23.51 -21.78
N GLU A 11 11.75 22.97 -23.00
CA GLU A 11 11.69 23.80 -24.23
C GLU A 11 10.30 23.97 -24.85
N ALA A 12 9.26 23.29 -24.35
CA ALA A 12 7.90 23.48 -24.86
C ALA A 12 7.20 24.75 -24.33
N MET A 13 7.82 25.50 -23.39
CA MET A 13 7.24 26.69 -22.76
C MET A 13 7.74 28.03 -23.32
N ALA A 14 8.65 28.05 -24.30
CA ALA A 14 9.22 29.30 -24.82
C ALA A 14 8.60 29.80 -26.15
N VAL A 15 7.65 29.07 -26.75
CA VAL A 15 7.13 29.39 -28.09
C VAL A 15 5.69 29.86 -28.02
N GLU A 16 5.45 31.02 -27.40
CA GLU A 16 4.18 31.74 -27.60
C GLU A 16 4.35 33.23 -27.92
N HIS A 17 5.57 33.75 -28.01
CA HIS A 17 5.81 35.11 -28.47
C HIS A 17 6.88 35.19 -29.56
N GLY A 18 6.40 35.18 -30.82
CA GLY A 18 7.03 35.90 -31.91
C GLY A 18 8.09 35.15 -32.73
N LYS A 19 7.84 35.13 -34.04
CA LYS A 19 8.72 34.74 -35.15
C LYS A 19 8.93 33.24 -35.39
N LYS A 20 8.12 32.76 -36.35
CA LYS A 20 8.43 31.64 -37.25
C LYS A 20 9.86 31.77 -37.79
N LYS A 21 10.79 30.98 -37.26
CA LYS A 21 11.95 30.49 -37.99
C LYS A 21 12.01 28.98 -37.81
N GLY A 22 11.95 28.26 -38.93
CA GLY A 22 11.95 26.81 -38.97
C GLY A 22 13.22 26.24 -38.34
N LEU A 23 13.03 25.45 -37.29
CA LEU A 23 14.04 24.55 -36.74
C LEU A 23 13.54 23.10 -36.87
N PRO A 24 14.42 22.14 -37.19
CA PRO A 24 14.06 20.76 -37.48
C PRO A 24 13.91 19.96 -36.18
N HIS A 25 12.86 20.23 -35.38
CA HIS A 25 12.51 19.40 -34.22
C HIS A 25 11.32 18.46 -34.47
N SER A 26 10.94 18.28 -35.74
CA SER A 26 9.78 17.49 -36.14
C SER A 26 10.00 15.98 -36.23
N HIS A 27 11.11 15.42 -35.74
CA HIS A 27 11.32 13.97 -35.77
C HIS A 27 11.05 13.29 -34.44
N LEU A 28 11.46 13.85 -33.29
CA LEU A 28 11.14 13.24 -31.99
C LEU A 28 9.67 13.45 -31.59
N ALA A 29 9.15 14.67 -31.81
CA ALA A 29 7.74 14.97 -31.59
C ALA A 29 6.84 14.18 -32.55
N ARG A 30 7.26 13.96 -33.80
CA ARG A 30 6.47 13.18 -34.78
C ARG A 30 6.63 11.66 -34.60
N ALA A 31 7.76 11.17 -34.07
CA ALA A 31 7.90 9.77 -33.66
C ALA A 31 7.08 9.43 -32.41
N CYS A 32 6.92 10.40 -31.49
CA CYS A 32 6.01 10.25 -30.35
C CYS A 32 4.55 10.44 -30.77
N CYS A 33 4.20 11.46 -31.58
CA CYS A 33 2.82 11.77 -31.99
C CYS A 33 2.27 10.84 -33.08
N GLY A 34 3.09 10.34 -34.00
CA GLY A 34 2.64 9.47 -35.10
C GLY A 34 2.13 8.09 -34.67
N SER A 35 2.24 7.75 -33.38
CA SER A 35 1.68 6.52 -32.80
C SER A 35 0.31 6.72 -32.11
N TRP A 36 -0.20 7.96 -32.02
CA TRP A 36 -1.45 8.25 -31.27
C TRP A 36 -2.69 8.09 -32.15
N GLU A 37 -2.63 8.47 -33.42
CA GLU A 37 -3.73 8.36 -34.39
C GLU A 37 -4.15 6.89 -34.68
N ALA A 38 -3.41 5.91 -34.16
CA ALA A 38 -3.66 4.48 -34.38
C ALA A 38 -4.29 3.74 -33.19
N MET A 39 -4.76 4.43 -32.13
CA MET A 39 -5.30 3.78 -30.93
C MET A 39 -6.80 4.09 -30.70
N PRO A 40 -7.72 3.42 -31.41
CA PRO A 40 -9.16 3.69 -31.32
C PRO A 40 -9.76 3.40 -29.93
N ALA A 41 -9.25 2.41 -29.20
CA ALA A 41 -9.70 2.12 -27.83
C ALA A 41 -9.16 3.12 -26.78
N PHE A 42 -8.13 3.89 -27.15
CA PHE A 42 -7.56 4.91 -26.29
C PHE A 42 -8.30 6.24 -26.47
N GLU A 43 -8.78 6.55 -27.67
CA GLU A 43 -9.63 7.71 -27.95
C GLU A 43 -10.97 7.70 -27.20
N SER A 44 -11.59 6.55 -26.94
CA SER A 44 -12.87 6.56 -26.20
C SER A 44 -12.72 6.90 -24.71
N GLU A 45 -11.70 6.34 -24.04
CA GLU A 45 -11.47 6.57 -22.60
C GLU A 45 -10.71 7.88 -22.33
N MET A 46 -9.75 8.26 -23.20
CA MET A 46 -8.95 9.48 -23.04
C MET A 46 -9.44 10.64 -23.90
N GLY A 47 -10.31 10.39 -24.88
CA GLY A 47 -11.04 11.44 -25.59
C GLY A 47 -11.84 12.27 -24.61
N TYR A 48 -12.46 11.65 -23.59
CA TYR A 48 -13.09 12.41 -22.50
C TYR A 48 -12.11 13.35 -21.77
N VAL A 49 -10.91 12.85 -21.43
CA VAL A 49 -9.88 13.66 -20.77
C VAL A 49 -9.36 14.75 -21.71
N ALA A 50 -9.24 14.46 -23.01
CA ALA A 50 -8.75 15.38 -24.02
C ALA A 50 -9.80 16.40 -24.49
N ASP A 51 -11.08 16.07 -24.39
CA ASP A 51 -12.22 16.93 -24.77
C ASP A 51 -12.51 17.93 -23.66
N HIS A 52 -12.32 17.55 -22.39
CA HIS A 52 -12.50 18.44 -21.25
C HIS A 52 -11.23 19.17 -20.79
N GLU A 53 -10.05 18.63 -21.08
CA GLU A 53 -8.79 19.24 -20.72
C GLU A 53 -7.86 19.40 -21.92
N ASN A 54 -7.11 20.50 -21.94
CA ASN A 54 -5.95 20.65 -22.81
C ASN A 54 -5.15 19.33 -22.80
N GLY A 55 -4.99 18.66 -23.95
CA GLY A 55 -4.37 17.32 -24.09
C GLY A 55 -2.97 17.11 -23.48
N LYS A 56 -2.42 18.12 -22.80
CA LYS A 56 -1.28 18.05 -21.90
C LYS A 56 -1.51 17.10 -20.70
N ALA A 57 -2.70 17.08 -20.09
CA ALA A 57 -2.95 16.26 -18.90
C ALA A 57 -3.01 14.76 -19.23
N SER A 58 -3.69 14.42 -20.33
CA SER A 58 -3.74 13.06 -20.85
C SER A 58 -2.34 12.55 -21.23
N LEU A 59 -1.53 13.38 -21.91
CA LEU A 59 -0.13 13.06 -22.21
C LEU A 59 0.71 12.85 -20.94
N SER A 60 0.55 13.71 -19.94
CA SER A 60 1.25 13.61 -18.67
C SER A 60 0.93 12.30 -17.95
N PHE A 61 -0.34 11.88 -17.94
CA PHE A 61 -0.76 10.62 -17.34
C PHE A 61 -0.16 9.40 -18.05
N VAL A 62 -0.13 9.39 -19.39
CA VAL A 62 0.48 8.30 -20.17
C VAL A 62 1.97 8.18 -19.89
N LEU A 63 2.70 9.30 -19.95
CA LEU A 63 4.13 9.34 -19.66
C LEU A 63 4.40 8.87 -18.24
N TRP A 64 3.63 9.37 -17.27
CA TRP A 64 3.70 8.93 -15.88
C TRP A 64 3.50 7.42 -15.76
N ARG A 65 2.43 6.87 -16.36
CA ARG A 65 2.12 5.43 -16.32
C ARG A 65 3.26 4.61 -16.91
N HIS A 66 3.79 5.00 -18.07
CA HIS A 66 4.91 4.31 -18.71
C HIS A 66 6.18 4.33 -17.83
N SER A 67 6.54 5.50 -17.29
CA SER A 67 7.67 5.62 -16.37
C SER A 67 7.50 4.78 -15.10
N ASN A 68 6.28 4.66 -14.58
CA ASN A 68 6.02 3.83 -13.40
C ASN A 68 6.11 2.34 -13.72
N ILE A 69 5.65 1.88 -14.89
CA ILE A 69 5.83 0.48 -15.32
C ILE A 69 7.32 0.16 -15.49
N LEU A 70 8.11 1.07 -16.07
CA LEU A 70 9.56 0.90 -16.18
C LEU A 70 10.23 0.80 -14.80
N LEU A 71 9.90 1.72 -13.90
CA LEU A 71 10.41 1.72 -12.52
C LEU A 71 10.00 0.45 -11.77
N LEU A 72 8.76 -0.01 -11.97
CA LEU A 72 8.24 -1.26 -11.42
C LEU A 72 9.08 -2.46 -11.88
N VAL A 73 9.36 -2.59 -13.18
CA VAL A 73 10.20 -3.65 -13.74
C VAL A 73 11.59 -3.63 -13.09
N LEU A 74 12.19 -2.45 -12.92
CA LEU A 74 13.49 -2.29 -12.28
C LEU A 74 13.44 -2.70 -10.79
N CYS A 75 12.44 -2.22 -10.03
CA CYS A 75 12.29 -2.54 -8.62
C CYS A 75 12.07 -4.04 -8.39
N PHE A 76 11.24 -4.69 -9.21
CA PHE A 76 11.02 -6.14 -9.14
C PHE A 76 12.28 -6.93 -9.51
N PHE A 77 13.06 -6.46 -10.47
CA PHE A 77 14.35 -7.08 -10.81
C PHE A 77 15.34 -7.02 -9.64
N VAL A 78 15.47 -5.86 -8.99
CA VAL A 78 16.31 -5.71 -7.80
C VAL A 78 15.80 -6.58 -6.65
N ALA A 79 14.50 -6.59 -6.38
CA ALA A 79 13.90 -7.43 -5.34
C ALA A 79 14.16 -8.93 -5.61
N MET A 80 14.03 -9.36 -6.87
CA MET A 80 14.34 -10.73 -7.31
C MET A 80 15.81 -11.09 -7.04
N ILE A 81 16.76 -10.20 -7.38
CA ILE A 81 18.18 -10.42 -7.07
C ILE A 81 18.39 -10.54 -5.56
N LEU A 82 17.86 -9.60 -4.77
CA LEU A 82 18.04 -9.59 -3.31
C LEU A 82 17.46 -10.86 -2.65
N VAL A 83 16.27 -11.29 -3.07
CA VAL A 83 15.64 -12.54 -2.59
C VAL A 83 16.46 -13.76 -3.02
N SER A 84 16.97 -13.77 -4.25
CA SER A 84 17.80 -14.88 -4.76
C SER A 84 19.12 -14.97 -4.00
N THR A 85 19.80 -13.84 -3.79
CA THR A 85 21.03 -13.78 -2.99
C THR A 85 20.74 -14.19 -1.55
N SER A 86 19.63 -13.71 -0.95
CA SER A 86 19.23 -14.14 0.39
C SER A 86 18.97 -15.64 0.46
N LEU A 87 18.41 -16.25 -0.58
CA LEU A 87 18.20 -17.69 -0.65
C LEU A 87 19.53 -18.44 -0.75
N VAL A 88 20.41 -18.07 -1.67
CA VAL A 88 21.73 -18.69 -1.84
C VAL A 88 22.53 -18.61 -0.55
N LEU A 89 22.51 -17.46 0.10
CA LEU A 89 23.18 -17.26 1.39
C LEU A 89 22.55 -18.08 2.53
N SER A 90 21.24 -18.30 2.49
CA SER A 90 20.57 -19.18 3.46
C SER A 90 20.90 -20.67 3.22
N LEU A 91 21.22 -21.03 1.98
CA LEU A 91 21.69 -22.38 1.61
C LEU A 91 23.17 -22.59 1.97
N ASP A 92 23.97 -21.52 1.93
CA ASP A 92 25.43 -21.55 2.14
C ASP A 92 25.84 -21.44 3.62
N GLN A 93 24.91 -21.14 4.53
CA GLN A 93 25.23 -21.09 5.97
C GLN A 93 25.86 -22.43 6.39
N PRO A 94 27.16 -22.43 6.78
CA PRO A 94 27.90 -23.65 6.99
C PRO A 94 27.26 -24.40 8.15
N ARG A 95 27.08 -25.71 7.96
CA ARG A 95 26.75 -26.74 8.95
C ARG A 95 27.54 -26.68 10.28
N GLN A 96 28.52 -25.80 10.37
CA GLN A 96 29.65 -25.86 11.29
C GLN A 96 29.35 -25.31 12.70
N ASP A 97 28.37 -24.40 12.87
CA ASP A 97 27.95 -23.94 14.20
C ASP A 97 26.87 -24.82 14.84
N ARG A 98 26.42 -25.87 14.13
CA ARG A 98 25.37 -26.76 14.61
C ARG A 98 25.90 -28.07 15.21
N ASP A 99 27.19 -28.41 15.05
CA ASP A 99 27.66 -29.77 15.29
C ASP A 99 27.56 -30.30 16.74
N GLU A 100 27.34 -29.46 17.76
CA GLU A 100 27.27 -29.92 19.18
C GLU A 100 25.86 -30.00 19.79
N ALA A 101 24.91 -29.17 19.37
CA ALA A 101 23.51 -29.25 19.81
C ALA A 101 22.59 -29.97 18.80
N GLU A 102 23.06 -30.22 17.57
CA GLU A 102 22.19 -30.58 16.45
C GLU A 102 22.02 -32.07 16.21
N LYS A 103 22.88 -32.97 16.71
CA LYS A 103 22.76 -34.41 16.32
C LYS A 103 21.38 -35.01 16.60
N SER A 104 20.70 -34.57 17.66
CA SER A 104 19.35 -35.06 18.01
C SER A 104 18.20 -34.24 17.43
N MET A 105 18.41 -32.98 17.03
CA MET A 105 17.36 -32.14 16.41
C MET A 105 17.47 -32.03 14.89
N LYS A 106 18.51 -32.61 14.28
CA LYS A 106 18.86 -32.46 12.87
C LYS A 106 17.70 -32.75 11.92
N ARG A 107 16.93 -33.83 12.17
CA ARG A 107 15.81 -34.22 11.29
C ARG A 107 14.59 -33.31 11.41
N ILE A 108 14.30 -32.79 12.61
CA ILE A 108 13.25 -31.79 12.80
C ILE A 108 13.64 -30.50 12.06
N PHE A 109 14.89 -30.07 12.20
CA PHE A 109 15.39 -28.91 11.47
C PHE A 109 15.42 -29.13 9.96
N GLU A 110 15.73 -30.34 9.48
CA GLU A 110 15.75 -30.67 8.06
C GLU A 110 14.35 -30.59 7.42
N THR A 111 13.32 -31.10 8.09
CA THR A 111 11.93 -30.99 7.61
C THR A 111 11.42 -29.55 7.60
N VAL A 112 11.69 -28.79 8.67
CA VAL A 112 11.42 -27.35 8.73
C VAL A 112 12.15 -26.60 7.62
N TYR A 113 13.43 -26.90 7.42
CA TYR A 113 14.28 -26.27 6.41
C TYR A 113 13.81 -26.56 4.99
N ASN A 114 13.46 -27.81 4.68
CA ASN A 114 12.95 -28.20 3.36
C ASN A 114 11.63 -27.50 3.04
N THR A 115 10.76 -27.34 4.05
CA THR A 115 9.49 -26.62 3.91
C THR A 115 9.74 -25.15 3.62
N GLU A 116 10.63 -24.51 4.38
CA GLU A 116 11.03 -23.11 4.18
C GLU A 116 11.67 -22.89 2.81
N LEU A 117 12.56 -23.80 2.40
CA LEU A 117 13.19 -23.77 1.08
C LEU A 117 12.14 -23.84 -0.03
N ALA A 118 11.16 -24.76 0.08
CA ALA A 118 10.07 -24.87 -0.88
C ALA A 118 9.26 -23.56 -0.97
N ILE A 119 8.95 -22.93 0.16
CA ILE A 119 8.23 -21.64 0.20
C ILE A 119 9.04 -20.54 -0.48
N VAL A 120 10.35 -20.45 -0.21
CA VAL A 120 11.21 -19.44 -0.84
C VAL A 120 11.32 -19.67 -2.35
N ILE A 121 11.43 -20.93 -2.80
CA ILE A 121 11.42 -21.29 -4.22
C ILE A 121 10.10 -20.86 -4.88
N ILE A 122 8.95 -21.16 -4.26
CA ILE A 122 7.64 -20.75 -4.79
C ILE A 122 7.55 -19.22 -4.90
N LYS A 123 7.99 -18.47 -3.88
CA LYS A 123 8.05 -17.00 -3.93
C LYS A 123 8.93 -16.51 -5.06
N LEU A 124 10.11 -17.09 -5.25
CA LEU A 124 11.03 -16.73 -6.32
C LEU A 124 10.41 -16.97 -7.70
N VAL A 125 9.75 -18.11 -7.91
CA VAL A 125 9.05 -18.42 -9.16
C VAL A 125 7.98 -17.38 -9.43
N VAL A 126 7.16 -17.01 -8.44
CA VAL A 126 6.13 -15.98 -8.62
C VAL A 126 6.73 -14.61 -8.92
N LEU A 127 7.85 -14.24 -8.29
CA LEU A 127 8.55 -12.99 -8.60
C LEU A 127 9.07 -12.96 -10.04
N VAL A 128 9.70 -14.06 -10.51
CA VAL A 128 10.20 -14.19 -11.89
C VAL A 128 9.05 -14.10 -12.89
N VAL A 129 7.97 -14.86 -12.67
CA VAL A 129 6.79 -14.83 -13.54
C VAL A 129 6.15 -13.44 -13.56
N SER A 130 6.00 -12.80 -12.39
CA SER A 130 5.44 -11.44 -12.29
C SER A 130 6.31 -10.42 -13.03
N TRP A 131 7.63 -10.53 -12.92
CA TRP A 131 8.58 -9.68 -13.64
C TRP A 131 8.46 -9.87 -15.16
N LEU A 132 8.41 -11.12 -15.66
CA LEU A 132 8.22 -11.40 -17.08
C LEU A 132 6.91 -10.81 -17.62
N LEU A 133 5.80 -10.96 -16.89
CA LEU A 133 4.52 -10.38 -17.27
C LEU A 133 4.56 -8.84 -17.28
N MET A 134 5.29 -8.20 -16.36
CA MET A 134 5.51 -6.75 -16.36
C MET A 134 6.35 -6.30 -17.57
N CYS A 135 7.38 -7.07 -17.96
CA CYS A 135 8.14 -6.83 -19.18
C CYS A 135 7.23 -6.91 -20.41
N VAL A 136 6.38 -7.92 -20.51
CA VAL A 136 5.39 -8.04 -21.61
C VAL A 136 4.41 -6.87 -21.59
N ALA A 137 3.94 -6.44 -20.42
CA ALA A 137 3.09 -5.26 -20.26
C ALA A 137 3.78 -3.98 -20.74
N LEU A 138 5.08 -3.82 -20.45
CA LEU A 138 5.89 -2.70 -20.91
C LEU A 138 6.06 -2.70 -22.44
N PHE A 139 6.31 -3.85 -23.07
CA PHE A 139 6.46 -3.94 -24.53
C PHE A 139 5.13 -3.81 -25.28
N LYS A 140 4.03 -4.34 -24.73
CA LYS A 140 2.68 -4.26 -25.31
C LYS A 140 1.91 -3.01 -24.88
N TRP A 141 2.59 -1.97 -24.42
CA TRP A 141 1.98 -0.73 -23.92
C TRP A 141 1.03 -0.05 -24.91
N LYS A 142 1.23 -0.29 -26.22
CA LYS A 142 0.38 0.24 -27.30
C LYS A 142 -1.08 -0.19 -27.21
N ASN A 143 -1.36 -1.39 -26.74
CA ASN A 143 -2.74 -1.82 -26.49
C ASN A 143 -2.99 -1.67 -25.00
N ARG A 144 -3.90 -0.80 -24.56
CA ARG A 144 -4.08 -0.52 -23.12
C ARG A 144 -4.58 -1.75 -22.34
N ASP A 145 -5.43 -2.57 -22.94
CA ASP A 145 -6.13 -3.64 -22.25
C ASP A 145 -5.23 -4.79 -21.84
N VAL A 146 -4.25 -5.12 -22.67
CA VAL A 146 -3.34 -6.24 -22.43
C VAL A 146 -2.47 -5.97 -21.18
N PRO A 147 -1.62 -4.93 -21.13
CA PRO A 147 -0.92 -4.46 -19.93
C PRO A 147 -1.82 -4.37 -18.70
N ASN A 148 -3.04 -3.83 -18.82
CA ASN A 148 -3.93 -3.72 -17.65
C ASN A 148 -4.41 -5.08 -17.12
N LYS A 149 -4.66 -6.05 -18.01
CA LYS A 149 -4.96 -7.43 -17.60
C LYS A 149 -3.73 -8.09 -16.99
N LEU A 150 -2.56 -7.95 -17.61
CA LEU A 150 -1.31 -8.53 -17.13
C LEU A 150 -0.89 -7.98 -15.76
N LEU A 151 -0.91 -6.66 -15.58
CA LEU A 151 -0.56 -6.01 -14.32
C LEU A 151 -1.51 -6.39 -13.19
N ARG A 152 -2.82 -6.55 -13.46
CA ARG A 152 -3.78 -7.06 -12.47
C ARG A 152 -3.52 -8.52 -12.08
N ILE A 153 -3.14 -9.36 -13.04
CA ILE A 153 -2.72 -10.74 -12.75
C ILE A 153 -1.44 -10.73 -11.89
N CYS A 154 -0.43 -9.91 -12.24
CA CYS A 154 0.77 -9.74 -11.41
C CYS A 154 0.41 -9.29 -9.99
N TRP A 155 -0.48 -8.31 -9.86
CA TRP A 155 -0.93 -7.79 -8.58
C TRP A 155 -1.62 -8.89 -7.77
N LEU A 156 -2.56 -9.63 -8.37
CA LEU A 156 -3.23 -10.75 -7.71
C LEU A 156 -2.23 -11.82 -7.27
N MET A 157 -1.28 -12.21 -8.10
CA MET A 157 -0.29 -13.23 -7.74
C MET A 157 0.63 -12.78 -6.61
N THR A 158 1.18 -11.57 -6.70
CA THR A 158 2.13 -11.03 -5.71
C THR A 158 1.48 -10.78 -4.35
N PHE A 159 0.21 -10.35 -4.33
CA PHE A 159 -0.51 -10.12 -3.10
C PHE A 159 -1.18 -11.37 -2.54
N SER A 160 -1.75 -12.26 -3.37
CA SER A 160 -2.48 -13.44 -2.88
C SER A 160 -1.55 -14.56 -2.42
N LEU A 161 -0.38 -14.72 -3.06
CA LEU A 161 0.53 -15.83 -2.75
C LEU A 161 0.92 -15.88 -1.26
N PRO A 162 1.36 -14.78 -0.62
CA PRO A 162 1.69 -14.81 0.81
C PRO A 162 0.54 -15.28 1.69
N PHE A 163 -0.72 -14.94 1.37
CA PHE A 163 -1.88 -15.41 2.13
C PHE A 163 -2.17 -16.88 1.85
N LEU A 164 -2.13 -17.31 0.59
CA LEU A 164 -2.36 -18.71 0.21
C LEU A 164 -1.35 -19.65 0.87
N LEU A 165 -0.07 -19.24 0.93
CA LEU A 165 0.97 -20.00 1.62
C LEU A 165 0.73 -20.12 3.13
N GLN A 166 -0.04 -19.21 3.72
CA GLN A 166 -0.36 -19.22 5.15
C GLN A 166 -1.67 -19.91 5.50
N LEU A 167 -2.51 -20.21 4.52
CA LEU A 167 -3.71 -21.02 4.75
C LEU A 167 -3.36 -22.46 5.16
N VAL A 168 -2.16 -22.93 4.83
CA VAL A 168 -1.67 -24.25 5.24
C VAL A 168 -1.00 -24.13 6.61
N PRO A 169 -1.60 -24.67 7.69
CA PRO A 169 -0.98 -24.61 9.00
C PRO A 169 0.30 -25.46 8.99
N TYR A 170 1.43 -24.85 9.33
CA TYR A 170 2.73 -25.54 9.38
C TYR A 170 2.73 -26.78 10.27
N ARG A 171 1.90 -26.80 11.33
CA ARG A 171 1.72 -27.97 12.19
C ARG A 171 1.27 -29.22 11.43
N ARG A 172 0.57 -29.07 10.29
CA ARG A 172 0.20 -30.21 9.42
C ARG A 172 1.30 -30.61 8.45
N LEU A 173 2.27 -29.73 8.18
CA LEU A 173 3.40 -30.00 7.29
C LEU A 173 4.56 -30.67 8.02
N VAL A 174 4.66 -30.47 9.33
CA VAL A 174 5.71 -31.03 10.18
C VAL A 174 5.08 -32.00 11.17
N ASP A 175 5.23 -33.30 10.90
CA ASP A 175 4.86 -34.34 11.86
C ASP A 175 5.95 -34.45 12.94
N ILE A 176 5.76 -33.68 14.01
CA ILE A 176 6.71 -33.63 15.13
C ILE A 176 6.76 -35.01 15.81
N ALA A 177 5.63 -35.71 15.93
CA ALA A 177 5.60 -37.03 16.57
C ALA A 177 6.42 -38.07 15.79
N ASP A 178 6.27 -38.11 14.46
CA ASP A 178 7.08 -38.98 13.61
C ASP A 178 8.57 -38.61 13.64
N ALA A 179 8.89 -37.31 13.70
CA ALA A 179 10.28 -36.86 13.85
C ALA A 179 10.88 -37.31 15.20
N PHE A 180 10.13 -37.22 16.30
CA PHE A 180 10.54 -37.72 17.61
C PHE A 180 10.72 -39.24 17.62
N ALA A 181 9.78 -39.98 17.02
CA ALA A 181 9.86 -41.43 16.91
C ALA A 181 11.10 -41.89 16.14
N LYS A 182 11.45 -41.18 15.06
CA LYS A 182 12.65 -41.43 14.25
C LYS A 182 13.96 -41.19 15.00
N GLU A 183 13.98 -40.28 15.95
CA GLU A 183 15.12 -40.04 16.84
C GLU A 183 15.15 -40.99 18.05
N GLY A 184 14.24 -41.96 18.12
CA GLY A 184 14.15 -42.91 19.21
C GLY A 184 13.53 -42.32 20.48
N VAL A 185 13.01 -41.10 20.43
CA VAL A 185 12.25 -40.49 21.52
C VAL A 185 10.80 -40.94 21.40
N THR A 186 10.55 -42.20 21.79
CA THR A 186 9.20 -42.77 21.83
C THR A 186 8.50 -42.43 23.15
N LYS A 187 7.17 -42.53 23.15
CA LYS A 187 6.35 -42.39 24.36
C LYS A 187 6.85 -43.30 25.49
N ASP A 188 7.28 -44.52 25.15
CA ASP A 188 7.81 -45.49 26.10
C ASP A 188 9.13 -45.05 26.72
N VAL A 189 10.05 -44.48 25.93
CA VAL A 189 11.35 -43.99 26.42
C VAL A 189 11.16 -42.81 27.38
N VAL A 190 10.32 -41.84 27.02
CA VAL A 190 10.02 -40.69 27.88
C VAL A 190 9.31 -41.12 29.16
N THR A 191 8.38 -42.07 29.05
CA THR A 191 7.67 -42.63 30.22
C THR A 191 8.64 -43.38 31.13
N ALA A 192 9.54 -44.20 30.58
CA ALA A 192 10.54 -44.95 31.35
C ALA A 192 11.52 -44.02 32.07
N LEU A 193 11.95 -42.93 31.44
CA LEU A 193 12.78 -41.89 32.05
C LEU A 193 12.04 -41.19 33.19
N CYS A 194 10.77 -40.83 32.98
CA CYS A 194 9.92 -40.23 34.02
C CYS A 194 9.74 -41.17 35.22
N VAL A 195 9.44 -42.44 34.99
CA VAL A 195 9.28 -43.44 36.05
C VAL A 195 10.59 -43.65 36.82
N SER A 196 11.71 -43.78 36.12
CA SER A 196 13.03 -43.95 36.73
C SER A 196 13.41 -42.75 37.59
N ALA A 197 13.17 -41.54 37.09
CA ALA A 197 13.47 -40.32 37.81
C ALA A 197 12.55 -40.12 39.03
N LYS A 198 11.27 -40.50 38.93
CA LYS A 198 10.33 -40.51 40.06
C LYS A 198 10.72 -41.54 41.14
N ALA A 199 11.34 -42.65 40.76
CA ALA A 199 11.79 -43.69 41.69
C ALA A 199 13.08 -43.33 42.45
N SER A 200 13.83 -42.32 42.01
CA SER A 200 15.16 -42.01 42.56
C SER A 200 15.15 -41.33 43.94
N ASP A 201 14.00 -40.96 44.50
CA ASP A 201 13.75 -40.34 45.83
C ASP A 201 14.52 -39.02 46.15
N GLU A 202 15.58 -38.70 45.42
CA GLU A 202 16.27 -37.41 45.41
C GLU A 202 15.49 -36.42 44.53
N GLY A 203 14.42 -35.86 45.09
CA GLY A 203 13.82 -34.60 44.65
C GLY A 203 13.59 -34.45 43.14
N TYR A 204 12.78 -35.34 42.54
CA TYR A 204 12.35 -35.18 41.15
C TYR A 204 11.65 -33.82 40.95
N ARG A 205 12.36 -32.89 40.30
CA ARG A 205 11.79 -31.61 39.86
C ARG A 205 11.55 -31.67 38.38
N CYS A 206 10.27 -31.67 38.00
CA CYS A 206 9.89 -31.57 36.59
C CYS A 206 10.44 -30.30 35.93
N ALA A 207 10.69 -29.26 36.73
CA ALA A 207 11.38 -28.06 36.32
C ALA A 207 12.72 -28.33 35.62
N GLU A 208 13.47 -29.36 36.02
CA GLU A 208 14.77 -29.65 35.38
C GLU A 208 14.64 -30.32 34.02
N LEU A 209 13.56 -31.09 33.80
CA LEU A 209 13.35 -31.82 32.54
C LEU A 209 12.65 -30.98 31.48
N VAL A 210 11.70 -30.12 31.87
CA VAL A 210 10.81 -29.43 30.92
C VAL A 210 10.72 -27.92 31.19
N SER A 211 11.49 -27.39 32.16
CA SER A 211 11.41 -25.97 32.57
C SER A 211 9.98 -25.52 32.95
N LEU A 212 9.15 -26.46 33.41
CA LEU A 212 7.81 -26.18 33.92
C LEU A 212 7.84 -25.91 35.42
N GLU A 213 6.95 -25.06 35.92
CA GLU A 213 6.73 -24.97 37.37
C GLU A 213 6.26 -26.33 37.91
N ASP A 214 6.75 -26.73 39.09
CA ASP A 214 6.48 -28.06 39.67
C ASP A 214 4.97 -28.31 39.90
N SER A 215 4.14 -27.26 39.97
CA SER A 215 2.68 -27.36 40.10
C SER A 215 1.98 -27.92 38.86
N ASP A 216 2.57 -27.75 37.68
CA ASP A 216 1.95 -28.11 36.39
C ASP A 216 2.32 -29.51 35.91
N CYS A 217 3.11 -30.24 36.70
CA CYS A 217 3.61 -31.53 36.26
C CYS A 217 2.53 -32.63 36.32
N PRO A 218 2.32 -33.39 35.23
CA PRO A 218 1.31 -34.43 35.20
C PRO A 218 1.62 -35.52 36.23
N LYS A 219 0.60 -35.94 37.00
CA LYS A 219 0.73 -37.01 38.01
C LYS A 219 1.09 -38.36 37.37
N ASN A 220 0.72 -38.54 36.10
CA ASN A 220 0.95 -39.75 35.32
C ASN A 220 2.04 -39.52 34.28
N CYS A 221 3.09 -40.36 34.29
CA CYS A 221 4.21 -40.24 33.36
C CYS A 221 3.81 -40.44 31.89
N ASN A 222 2.70 -41.16 31.63
CA ASN A 222 2.19 -41.35 30.28
C ASN A 222 1.74 -40.02 29.62
N ASP A 223 1.34 -39.04 30.42
CA ASP A 223 0.85 -37.75 29.94
C ASP A 223 2.01 -36.76 29.70
N LEU A 224 3.21 -37.05 30.22
CA LEU A 224 4.39 -36.20 30.07
C LEU A 224 4.83 -36.08 28.61
N TYR A 225 4.81 -37.20 27.86
CA TYR A 225 5.12 -37.19 26.43
C TYR A 225 4.15 -36.31 25.64
N ASP A 226 2.85 -36.44 25.93
CA ASP A 226 1.81 -35.67 25.24
C ASP A 226 1.94 -34.17 25.58
N LEU A 227 2.30 -33.83 26.83
CA LEU A 227 2.57 -32.45 27.24
C LEU A 227 3.80 -31.86 26.54
N ILE A 228 4.91 -32.60 26.45
CA ILE A 228 6.11 -32.16 25.73
C ILE A 228 5.79 -31.92 24.26
N LEU A 229 5.08 -32.85 23.63
CA LEU A 229 4.67 -32.74 22.23
C LEU A 229 3.82 -31.48 22.01
N VAL A 230 2.80 -31.26 22.85
CA VAL A 230 1.91 -30.09 22.76
C VAL A 230 2.68 -28.78 22.98
N ASN A 231 3.63 -28.73 23.92
CA ASN A 231 4.45 -27.54 24.17
C ASN A 231 5.34 -27.20 22.96
N ILE A 232 5.99 -28.21 22.37
CA ILE A 232 6.83 -28.02 21.18
C ILE A 232 5.97 -27.57 19.99
N GLU A 233 4.83 -28.21 19.75
CA GLU A 233 3.90 -27.81 18.70
C GLU A 233 3.39 -26.37 18.90
N THR A 234 3.17 -25.97 20.15
CA THR A 234 2.72 -24.61 20.51
C THR A 234 3.83 -23.59 20.27
N VAL A 235 5.07 -23.86 20.69
CA VAL A 235 6.23 -22.98 20.46
C VAL A 235 6.53 -22.84 18.98
N VAL A 236 6.55 -23.97 18.25
CA VAL A 236 6.74 -23.98 16.79
C VAL A 236 5.62 -23.21 16.10
N GLY A 237 4.36 -23.46 16.48
CA GLY A 237 3.19 -22.75 15.97
C GLY A 237 3.24 -21.24 16.22
N ALA A 238 3.61 -20.82 17.44
CA ALA A 238 3.76 -19.42 17.80
C ALA A 238 4.90 -18.75 17.01
N GLY A 239 6.06 -19.41 16.90
CA GLY A 239 7.19 -18.93 16.10
C GLY A 239 6.82 -18.73 14.63
N TYR A 240 6.07 -19.67 14.05
CA TYR A 240 5.53 -19.52 12.69
C TYR A 240 4.51 -18.40 12.58
N GLY A 241 3.66 -18.19 13.59
CA GLY A 241 2.71 -17.08 13.64
C GLY A 241 3.43 -15.72 13.59
N VAL A 242 4.46 -15.53 14.41
CA VAL A 242 5.30 -14.32 14.40
C VAL A 242 5.99 -14.13 13.04
N ARG A 243 6.57 -15.20 12.48
CA ARG A 243 7.22 -15.15 11.17
C ARG A 243 6.24 -14.82 10.03
N SER A 244 5.03 -15.36 10.09
CA SER A 244 3.93 -15.07 9.17
C SER A 244 3.59 -13.58 9.21
N LEU A 245 3.45 -13.01 10.40
CA LEU A 245 3.18 -11.59 10.61
C LEU A 245 4.28 -10.71 10.00
N ILE A 246 5.54 -11.03 10.28
CA ILE A 246 6.71 -10.32 9.71
C ILE A 246 6.71 -10.39 8.18
N THR A 247 6.30 -11.52 7.61
CA THR A 247 6.28 -11.71 6.15
C THR A 247 5.10 -10.98 5.48
N LEU A 248 3.92 -10.99 6.10
CA LEU A 248 2.71 -10.36 5.53
C LEU A 248 2.64 -8.86 5.76
N ALA A 249 3.12 -8.38 6.90
CA ALA A 249 2.96 -6.98 7.29
C ALA A 249 3.50 -6.02 6.20
N PRO A 250 4.71 -6.20 5.62
CA PRO A 250 5.20 -5.31 4.55
C PRO A 250 4.32 -5.30 3.30
N VAL A 251 3.71 -6.44 2.97
CA VAL A 251 2.80 -6.59 1.82
C VAL A 251 1.52 -5.81 2.08
N VAL A 252 0.88 -6.04 3.23
CA VAL A 252 -0.36 -5.34 3.62
C VAL A 252 -0.12 -3.83 3.75
N ILE A 253 0.97 -3.43 4.42
CA ILE A 253 1.36 -2.03 4.60
C ILE A 253 1.61 -1.34 3.25
N SER A 254 2.12 -2.05 2.24
CA SER A 254 2.37 -1.49 0.90
C SER A 254 1.10 -1.19 0.10
N LEU A 255 -0.02 -1.86 0.41
CA LEU A 255 -1.28 -1.71 -0.30
C LEU A 255 -1.83 -0.28 -0.18
N PHE A 256 -1.88 0.24 1.05
CA PHE A 256 -2.46 1.54 1.37
C PHE A 256 -1.79 2.73 0.66
N PRO A 257 -0.46 2.91 0.71
CA PRO A 257 0.19 4.01 -0.01
C PRO A 257 0.06 3.84 -1.53
N GLY A 258 -0.04 2.60 -2.04
CA GLY A 258 -0.33 2.33 -3.44
C GLY A 258 -1.71 2.83 -3.86
N ILE A 259 -2.75 2.39 -3.14
CA ILE A 259 -4.14 2.80 -3.40
C ILE A 259 -4.28 4.33 -3.32
N GLN A 260 -3.74 4.93 -2.27
CA GLN A 260 -3.82 6.38 -2.07
C GLN A 260 -3.13 7.16 -3.19
N LYS A 261 -1.90 6.78 -3.55
CA LYS A 261 -1.17 7.47 -4.62
C LYS A 261 -1.90 7.33 -5.94
N GLY A 262 -2.45 6.15 -6.23
CA GLY A 262 -3.20 5.94 -7.47
C GLY A 262 -4.45 6.80 -7.52
N ALA A 263 -5.21 6.84 -6.42
CA ALA A 263 -6.38 7.69 -6.29
C ALA A 263 -6.04 9.19 -6.41
N LEU A 264 -4.94 9.65 -5.80
CA LEU A 264 -4.50 11.04 -5.89
C LEU A 264 -4.05 11.44 -7.30
N ILE A 265 -3.44 10.52 -8.04
CA ILE A 265 -2.98 10.77 -9.40
C ILE A 265 -4.18 10.89 -10.34
N VAL A 266 -5.18 10.01 -10.18
CA VAL A 266 -6.44 10.14 -10.90
C VAL A 266 -7.20 11.39 -10.45
N LYS A 267 -7.19 11.75 -9.17
CA LYS A 267 -7.80 13.02 -8.68
C LYS A 267 -7.12 14.25 -9.26
N ALA A 268 -5.80 14.20 -9.47
CA ALA A 268 -5.07 15.28 -10.10
C ALA A 268 -5.40 15.42 -11.59
N ALA A 269 -5.71 14.31 -12.26
CA ALA A 269 -6.15 14.30 -13.66
C ALA A 269 -7.64 14.59 -13.83
N LEU A 270 -8.47 14.32 -12.82
CA LEU A 270 -9.93 14.46 -12.85
C LEU A 270 -10.43 15.10 -11.54
N PRO A 271 -10.13 16.39 -11.28
CA PRO A 271 -10.40 17.02 -9.98
C PRO A 271 -11.89 17.21 -9.71
N TRP A 272 -12.75 17.22 -10.72
CA TRP A 272 -14.21 17.30 -10.55
C TRP A 272 -14.82 16.01 -10.00
N HIS A 273 -14.21 14.85 -10.23
CA HIS A 273 -14.81 13.59 -9.81
C HIS A 273 -14.59 13.33 -8.31
N PRO A 274 -15.63 13.00 -7.52
CA PRO A 274 -15.49 12.80 -6.07
C PRO A 274 -14.85 11.44 -5.70
N LEU A 275 -15.07 10.38 -6.49
CA LEU A 275 -14.62 9.01 -6.18
C LEU A 275 -13.11 8.88 -5.87
N PRO A 276 -12.17 9.45 -6.67
CA PRO A 276 -10.75 9.39 -6.34
C PRO A 276 -10.42 10.11 -5.02
N GLY A 277 -11.16 11.18 -4.69
CA GLY A 277 -11.04 11.90 -3.44
C GLY A 277 -11.43 11.05 -2.23
N PHE A 278 -12.55 10.33 -2.33
CA PHE A 278 -13.02 9.40 -1.30
C PHE A 278 -12.01 8.27 -1.07
N LEU A 279 -11.51 7.66 -2.15
CA LEU A 279 -10.49 6.61 -2.06
C LEU A 279 -9.17 7.13 -1.47
N ALA A 280 -8.75 8.35 -1.81
CA ALA A 280 -7.58 8.97 -1.19
C ALA A 280 -7.77 9.19 0.33
N MET A 281 -9.00 9.46 0.79
CA MET A 281 -9.33 9.61 2.23
C MET A 281 -9.40 8.31 3.01
N SER A 282 -9.54 7.16 2.34
CA SER A 282 -9.50 5.86 3.02
C SER A 282 -8.17 5.62 3.74
N LYS A 283 -7.06 6.17 3.23
CA LYS A 283 -5.73 5.98 3.81
C LYS A 283 -5.65 6.45 5.26
N PRO A 284 -5.82 7.74 5.60
CA PRO A 284 -5.62 8.17 6.99
C PRO A 284 -6.53 7.43 7.97
N ILE A 285 -7.73 7.03 7.56
CA ILE A 285 -8.67 6.27 8.40
C ILE A 285 -8.07 4.92 8.83
N LEU A 286 -7.45 4.19 7.89
CA LEU A 286 -6.90 2.86 8.16
C LEU A 286 -5.43 2.90 8.59
N PHE A 287 -4.65 3.83 8.05
CA PHE A 287 -3.21 3.88 8.19
C PHE A 287 -2.76 4.60 9.46
N VAL A 288 -3.52 5.58 9.96
CA VAL A 288 -3.17 6.26 11.23
C VAL A 288 -3.21 5.27 12.41
N PRO A 289 -4.28 4.48 12.62
CA PRO A 289 -4.29 3.46 13.69
C PRO A 289 -3.19 2.40 13.52
N LEU A 290 -2.94 1.97 12.29
CA LEU A 290 -1.88 1.00 11.98
C LEU A 290 -0.49 1.56 12.33
N MET A 291 -0.16 2.76 11.84
CA MET A 291 1.11 3.41 12.13
C MET A 291 1.27 3.74 13.61
N TYR A 292 0.18 4.12 14.29
CA TYR A 292 0.19 4.33 15.73
C TYR A 292 0.50 3.03 16.49
N THR A 293 -0.11 1.91 16.10
CA THR A 293 0.14 0.60 16.74
C THR A 293 1.59 0.17 16.55
N LEU A 294 2.12 0.25 15.33
CA LEU A 294 3.53 -0.07 15.04
C LEU A 294 4.49 0.85 15.79
N SER A 295 4.17 2.14 15.85
CA SER A 295 4.94 3.15 16.59
C SER A 295 4.92 2.87 18.09
N SER A 296 3.76 2.48 18.65
CA SER A 296 3.63 2.12 20.06
C SER A 296 4.46 0.88 20.40
N SER A 297 4.45 -0.15 19.54
CA SER A 297 5.31 -1.33 19.71
C SER A 297 6.80 -0.94 19.72
N ALA A 298 7.24 -0.13 18.76
CA ALA A 298 8.62 0.33 18.69
C ALA A 298 9.02 1.17 19.91
N TYR A 299 8.11 2.06 20.36
CA TYR A 299 8.32 2.87 21.56
C TYR A 299 8.43 2.00 22.82
N GLN A 300 7.55 1.01 23.01
CA GLN A 300 7.60 0.12 24.18
C GLN A 300 8.90 -0.71 24.24
N THR A 301 9.46 -1.09 23.09
CA THR A 301 10.75 -1.79 23.03
C THR A 301 11.93 -0.89 23.41
N ILE A 302 11.89 0.40 23.04
CA ILE A 302 13.02 1.32 23.23
C ILE A 302 12.94 2.08 24.57
N GLY A 303 11.73 2.46 25.00
CA GLY A 303 11.48 3.17 26.26
C GLY A 303 11.96 4.62 26.32
N ASP A 304 12.32 5.24 25.19
CA ASP A 304 12.90 6.58 25.12
C ASP A 304 11.89 7.66 24.68
N VAL A 305 11.93 8.83 25.35
CA VAL A 305 11.00 9.94 25.12
C VAL A 305 11.23 10.61 23.75
N TRP A 306 12.47 10.76 23.29
CA TRP A 306 12.79 11.38 22.00
C TRP A 306 12.33 10.50 20.85
N MET A 307 12.49 9.18 20.99
CA MET A 307 11.93 8.21 20.05
C MET A 307 10.39 8.29 20.02
N ALA A 308 9.73 8.41 21.18
CA ALA A 308 8.28 8.57 21.25
C ALA A 308 7.80 9.82 20.48
N LEU A 309 8.48 10.96 20.68
CA LEU A 309 8.17 12.20 19.96
C LEU A 309 8.41 12.05 18.45
N ALA A 310 9.52 11.45 18.03
CA ALA A 310 9.77 11.18 16.62
C ALA A 310 8.64 10.38 15.97
N LEU A 311 8.26 9.26 16.61
CA LEU A 311 7.21 8.38 16.12
C LEU A 311 5.83 9.06 16.12
N LEU A 312 5.54 9.91 17.12
CA LEU A 312 4.33 10.73 17.15
C LEU A 312 4.25 11.64 15.92
N PHE A 313 5.33 12.31 15.54
CA PHE A 313 5.37 13.16 14.34
C PHE A 313 5.23 12.36 13.03
N VAL A 314 5.71 11.11 12.99
CA VAL A 314 5.45 10.20 11.87
C VAL A 314 3.96 9.89 11.76
N VAL A 315 3.27 9.57 12.86
CA VAL A 315 1.81 9.33 12.86
C VAL A 315 1.04 10.60 12.49
N LEU A 316 1.43 11.76 13.03
CA LEU A 316 0.81 13.05 12.73
C LEU A 316 0.95 13.42 11.25
N SER A 317 2.07 13.05 10.59
CA SER A 317 2.26 13.29 9.16
C SER A 317 1.17 12.64 8.30
N GLU A 318 0.61 11.51 8.76
CA GLU A 318 -0.48 10.83 8.07
C GLU A 318 -1.84 11.42 8.47
N ALA A 319 -1.99 11.82 9.75
CA ALA A 319 -3.19 12.50 10.24
C ALA A 319 -3.42 13.88 9.58
N VAL A 320 -2.35 14.58 9.15
CA VAL A 320 -2.44 15.84 8.39
C VAL A 320 -3.35 15.69 7.16
N PHE A 321 -3.33 14.53 6.50
CA PHE A 321 -4.16 14.26 5.33
C PHE A 321 -5.65 14.22 5.70
N LEU A 322 -6.00 13.71 6.89
CA LEU A 322 -7.37 13.67 7.39
C LEU A 322 -7.93 15.06 7.68
N ILE A 323 -7.09 15.98 8.15
CA ILE A 323 -7.50 17.33 8.53
C ILE A 323 -7.55 18.25 7.30
N LEU A 324 -6.42 18.36 6.59
CA LEU A 324 -6.29 19.31 5.47
C LEU A 324 -6.85 18.77 4.17
N GLY A 325 -6.96 17.45 4.04
CA GLY A 325 -7.35 16.80 2.80
C GLY A 325 -8.87 16.69 2.62
N ARG A 326 -9.72 16.86 3.65
CA ARG A 326 -11.19 16.61 3.57
C ARG A 326 -11.87 17.18 2.33
N ARG A 327 -11.42 18.36 1.87
CA ARG A 327 -11.95 19.02 0.67
C ARG A 327 -11.73 18.23 -0.62
N LEU A 328 -10.77 17.32 -0.68
CA LEU A 328 -10.50 16.44 -1.83
C LEU A 328 -11.67 15.52 -2.17
N ILE A 329 -12.59 15.26 -1.22
CA ILE A 329 -13.78 14.43 -1.47
C ILE A 329 -14.74 15.12 -2.45
N HIS A 330 -14.77 16.44 -2.47
CA HIS A 330 -15.69 17.19 -3.32
C HIS A 330 -15.14 17.39 -4.74
N ALA A 331 -16.00 17.83 -5.65
CA ALA A 331 -15.58 18.36 -6.94
C ALA A 331 -14.74 19.62 -6.73
N LEU A 332 -13.55 19.66 -7.29
CA LEU A 332 -12.66 20.82 -7.19
C LEU A 332 -12.22 21.28 -8.57
N ASP A 333 -11.90 22.57 -8.65
CA ASP A 333 -11.11 23.12 -9.73
C ASP A 333 -9.61 22.77 -9.56
N HIS A 334 -8.87 22.72 -10.68
CA HIS A 334 -7.45 22.38 -10.73
C HIS A 334 -6.59 23.24 -9.84
N GLU A 335 -6.81 24.56 -9.87
CA GLU A 335 -6.03 25.47 -9.03
C GLU A 335 -6.26 25.19 -7.55
N THR A 336 -7.52 24.92 -7.18
CA THR A 336 -7.91 24.62 -5.80
C THR A 336 -7.30 23.30 -5.35
N HIS A 337 -7.35 22.27 -6.20
CA HIS A 337 -6.70 20.99 -5.96
C HIS A 337 -5.18 21.16 -5.74
N ALA A 338 -4.50 21.88 -6.63
CA ALA A 338 -3.05 22.14 -6.52
C ALA A 338 -2.70 22.93 -5.25
N LYS A 339 -3.50 23.95 -4.89
CA LYS A 339 -3.34 24.74 -3.65
C LYS A 339 -3.48 23.85 -2.41
N ILE A 340 -4.47 22.95 -2.37
CA ILE A 340 -4.68 22.00 -1.26
C ILE A 340 -3.51 21.02 -1.17
N MET A 341 -3.13 20.38 -2.28
CA MET A 341 -2.02 19.41 -2.30
C MET A 341 -0.69 20.04 -1.88
N LYS A 342 -0.43 21.30 -2.28
CA LYS A 342 0.75 22.05 -1.82
C LYS A 342 0.72 22.36 -0.32
N ARG A 343 -0.45 22.60 0.28
CA ARG A 343 -0.59 22.77 1.74
C ARG A 343 -0.37 21.45 2.47
N VAL A 344 -1.03 20.38 2.04
CA VAL A 344 -0.86 19.03 2.59
C VAL A 344 0.60 18.60 2.54
N SER A 345 1.25 18.70 1.37
CA SER A 345 2.64 18.30 1.20
C SER A 345 3.61 19.10 2.08
N ARG A 346 3.38 20.41 2.27
CA ARG A 346 4.21 21.23 3.17
C ARG A 346 4.05 20.81 4.63
N ALA A 347 2.83 20.58 5.09
CA ALA A 347 2.56 20.13 6.45
C ALA A 347 3.16 18.73 6.71
N GLN A 348 3.00 17.79 5.78
CA GLN A 348 3.62 16.46 5.88
C GLN A 348 5.15 16.54 5.94
N LYS A 349 5.77 17.33 5.05
CA LYS A 349 7.23 17.54 5.09
C LYS A 349 7.68 18.16 6.41
N ALA A 350 6.94 19.11 6.95
CA ALA A 350 7.23 19.70 8.26
C ALA A 350 7.19 18.64 9.37
N CYS A 351 6.16 17.78 9.41
CA CYS A 351 6.09 16.66 10.36
C CYS A 351 7.27 15.70 10.20
N TYR A 352 7.63 15.30 8.97
CA TYR A 352 8.79 14.43 8.74
C TYR A 352 10.12 15.09 9.13
N CYS A 353 10.28 16.40 8.87
CA CYS A 353 11.46 17.14 9.32
C CYS A 353 11.56 17.16 10.84
N MET A 354 10.45 17.39 11.55
CA MET A 354 10.42 17.32 13.02
C MET A 354 10.73 15.91 13.53
N ALA A 355 10.13 14.88 12.93
CA ALA A 355 10.43 13.48 13.26
C ALA A 355 11.94 13.18 13.08
N PHE A 356 12.53 13.64 11.97
CA PHE A 356 13.95 13.47 11.71
C PHE A 356 14.84 14.18 12.75
N ILE A 357 14.48 15.40 13.16
CA ILE A 357 15.18 16.13 14.22
C ILE A 357 15.14 15.33 15.54
N PHE A 358 13.99 14.78 15.93
CA PHE A 358 13.88 13.97 17.14
C PHE A 358 14.63 12.64 17.06
N ILE A 359 14.66 12.00 15.88
CA ILE A 359 15.50 10.82 15.65
C ILE A 359 16.98 11.18 15.82
N LEU A 360 17.44 12.30 15.26
CA LEU A 360 18.82 12.74 15.44
C LEU A 360 19.12 13.06 16.91
N LEU A 361 18.21 13.72 17.62
CA LEU A 361 18.38 13.97 19.07
C LEU A 361 18.46 12.68 19.86
N PHE A 362 17.64 11.68 19.54
CA PHE A 362 17.73 10.35 20.13
C PHE A 362 19.12 9.73 19.90
N PHE A 363 19.64 9.77 18.67
CA PHE A 363 20.98 9.26 18.37
C PHE A 363 22.12 10.04 19.07
N ILE A 364 21.97 11.36 19.23
CA ILE A 364 22.99 12.21 19.85
C ILE A 364 23.00 12.08 21.37
N LEU A 365 21.83 11.97 22.00
CA LEU A 365 21.71 12.00 23.47
C LEU A 365 21.77 10.62 24.11
N ASN A 366 21.63 9.54 23.34
CA ASN A 366 21.51 8.19 23.88
C ASN A 366 22.76 7.35 23.59
N ASP A 367 23.77 7.48 24.46
CA ASP A 367 25.00 6.67 24.42
C ASP A 367 24.72 5.16 24.52
N ARG A 368 23.58 4.77 25.11
CA ARG A 368 23.16 3.36 25.18
C ARG A 368 22.97 2.75 23.82
N LEU A 369 22.62 3.54 22.80
CA LEU A 369 22.45 3.00 21.46
C LEU A 369 23.78 2.63 20.83
N PHE A 370 24.87 3.35 21.12
CA PHE A 370 26.21 2.95 20.68
C PHE A 370 26.65 1.65 21.38
N GLN A 371 26.39 1.51 22.68
CA GLN A 371 26.63 0.26 23.40
C GLN A 371 25.76 -0.89 22.86
N LEU A 372 24.50 -0.61 22.55
CA LEU A 372 23.62 -1.59 21.90
C LEU A 372 24.13 -1.95 20.51
N LEU A 373 24.61 -0.97 19.72
CA LEU A 373 25.20 -1.20 18.40
C LEU A 373 26.52 -1.97 18.48
N GLU A 374 27.27 -1.85 19.57
CA GLU A 374 28.51 -2.58 19.81
C GLU A 374 28.21 -4.04 20.17
N ILE A 375 27.26 -4.27 21.09
CA ILE A 375 26.74 -5.61 21.42
C ILE A 375 26.08 -6.27 20.20
N ILE A 376 25.27 -5.49 19.47
CA ILE A 376 24.68 -5.95 18.20
C ILE A 376 25.78 -6.12 17.16
N GLY A 377 26.85 -5.33 17.17
CA GLY A 377 27.98 -5.36 16.23
C GLY A 377 28.75 -6.67 16.30
N ASP A 378 28.98 -7.18 17.51
CA ASP A 378 29.56 -8.51 17.73
C ASP A 378 28.59 -9.62 17.33
N ALA A 379 27.28 -9.42 17.54
CA ALA A 379 26.25 -10.28 16.94
C ALA A 379 26.05 -10.03 15.43
N ALA A 380 26.58 -8.94 14.85
CA ALA A 380 26.23 -8.48 13.51
C ALA A 380 27.00 -9.18 12.42
N ALA A 381 28.07 -9.89 12.77
CA ALA A 381 28.62 -10.93 11.91
C ALA A 381 27.55 -11.96 11.53
N SER A 382 26.61 -12.28 12.45
CA SER A 382 25.40 -13.08 12.19
C SER A 382 24.28 -12.25 11.52
N TYR A 383 24.12 -10.96 11.86
CA TYR A 383 23.06 -10.09 11.29
C TYR A 383 23.30 -9.58 9.86
N LYS A 384 24.49 -9.71 9.24
CA LYS A 384 24.69 -9.31 7.83
C LYS A 384 23.65 -9.94 6.89
N PHE A 385 23.24 -11.18 7.19
CA PHE A 385 22.19 -11.89 6.46
C PHE A 385 20.79 -11.27 6.67
N ASP A 386 20.53 -10.68 7.84
CA ASP A 386 19.25 -10.06 8.14
C ASP A 386 19.11 -8.67 7.55
N LEU A 387 20.19 -7.90 7.41
CA LEU A 387 20.16 -6.63 6.67
C LEU A 387 19.74 -6.84 5.22
N LEU A 388 20.27 -7.87 4.53
CA LEU A 388 19.88 -8.18 3.17
C LEU A 388 18.38 -8.52 3.06
N LYS A 389 17.85 -9.28 4.03
CA LYS A 389 16.41 -9.59 4.10
C LYS A 389 15.58 -8.33 4.34
N ILE A 390 16.03 -7.42 5.21
CA ILE A 390 15.37 -6.12 5.45
C ILE A 390 15.33 -5.30 4.17
N PHE A 391 16.45 -5.18 3.45
CA PHE A 391 16.48 -4.49 2.16
C PHE A 391 15.59 -5.18 1.12
N ALA A 392 15.63 -6.51 1.02
CA ALA A 392 14.75 -7.26 0.14
C ALA A 392 13.27 -6.99 0.46
N MET A 393 12.89 -6.98 1.74
CA MET A 393 11.54 -6.65 2.20
C MET A 393 11.14 -5.22 1.86
N LEU A 394 12.04 -4.24 2.05
CA LEU A 394 11.79 -2.84 1.72
C LEU A 394 11.61 -2.62 0.22
N PHE A 395 12.49 -3.18 -0.61
CA PHE A 395 12.38 -3.09 -2.07
C PHE A 395 11.14 -3.81 -2.58
N GLN A 396 10.81 -4.99 -2.03
CA GLN A 396 9.59 -5.71 -2.36
C GLN A 396 8.34 -4.91 -1.98
N SER A 397 8.31 -4.33 -0.78
CA SER A 397 7.21 -3.48 -0.32
C SER A 397 7.04 -2.25 -1.22
N LEU A 398 8.15 -1.61 -1.60
CA LEU A 398 8.15 -0.48 -2.53
C LEU A 398 7.61 -0.89 -3.91
N ALA A 399 8.07 -2.02 -4.44
CA ALA A 399 7.64 -2.54 -5.73
C ALA A 399 6.14 -2.88 -5.72
N ASN A 400 5.64 -3.52 -4.66
CA ASN A 400 4.23 -3.81 -4.46
C ASN A 400 3.38 -2.53 -4.34
N ALA A 401 3.90 -1.48 -3.69
CA ALA A 401 3.23 -0.19 -3.61
C ALA A 401 3.11 0.47 -4.99
N PHE A 402 4.16 0.42 -5.82
CA PHE A 402 4.10 0.90 -7.20
C PHE A 402 3.14 0.08 -8.06
N LEU A 403 3.13 -1.24 -7.91
CA LEU A 403 2.19 -2.11 -8.63
C LEU A 403 0.75 -1.75 -8.30
N THR A 404 0.46 -1.61 -7.01
CA THR A 404 -0.85 -1.24 -6.50
C THR A 404 -1.25 0.16 -6.97
N ASN A 405 -0.32 1.10 -7.00
CA ASN A 405 -0.54 2.46 -7.51
C ASN A 405 -1.01 2.45 -8.98
N VAL A 406 -0.30 1.74 -9.86
CA VAL A 406 -0.67 1.63 -11.28
C VAL A 406 -2.02 0.92 -11.44
N CYS A 407 -2.19 -0.24 -10.80
CA CYS A 407 -3.44 -1.02 -10.88
C CYS A 407 -4.65 -0.25 -10.36
N THR A 408 -4.50 0.48 -9.25
CA THR A 408 -5.58 1.29 -8.67
C THR A 408 -5.93 2.46 -9.57
N SER A 409 -4.92 3.14 -10.12
CA SER A 409 -5.15 4.25 -11.07
C SER A 409 -5.92 3.78 -12.29
N ASP A 410 -5.51 2.64 -12.87
CA ASP A 410 -6.18 2.04 -14.04
C ASP A 410 -7.60 1.56 -13.71
N LEU A 411 -7.84 1.05 -12.50
CA LEU A 411 -9.17 0.62 -12.06
C LEU A 411 -10.12 1.81 -11.88
N ILE A 412 -9.69 2.84 -11.15
CA ILE A 412 -10.51 4.05 -10.92
C ILE A 412 -10.85 4.71 -12.25
N LEU A 413 -9.86 4.86 -13.13
CA LEU A 413 -10.07 5.51 -14.42
C LEU A 413 -11.09 4.74 -15.28
N ARG A 414 -11.09 3.41 -15.23
CA ARG A 414 -12.10 2.57 -15.92
C ARG A 414 -13.49 2.70 -15.32
N VAL A 415 -13.61 2.77 -14.00
CA VAL A 415 -14.90 2.97 -13.33
C VAL A 415 -15.49 4.33 -13.72
N VAL A 416 -14.68 5.39 -13.65
CA VAL A 416 -15.11 6.74 -14.03
C VAL A 416 -15.46 6.82 -15.52
N ALA A 417 -14.67 6.19 -16.40
CA ALA A 417 -14.99 6.14 -17.83
C ALA A 417 -16.29 5.37 -18.11
N GLY A 418 -16.53 4.26 -17.40
CA GLY A 418 -17.77 3.48 -17.51
C GLY A 418 -19.01 4.29 -17.14
N GLU A 419 -18.98 4.98 -16.00
CA GLU A 419 -20.08 5.86 -15.56
C GLU A 419 -20.36 6.95 -16.60
N TYR A 420 -19.31 7.52 -17.21
CA TYR A 420 -19.49 8.56 -18.22
C TYR A 420 -20.13 8.03 -19.51
N VAL A 421 -19.73 6.85 -19.98
CA VAL A 421 -20.33 6.23 -21.18
C VAL A 421 -21.82 5.97 -20.94
N GLU A 422 -22.20 5.51 -19.75
CA GLU A 422 -23.61 5.32 -19.38
C GLU A 422 -24.38 6.65 -19.33
N MET A 423 -23.79 7.71 -18.76
CA MET A 423 -24.39 9.04 -18.75
C MET A 423 -24.53 9.63 -20.15
N ALA A 424 -23.52 9.47 -21.01
CA ALA A 424 -23.56 9.95 -22.40
C ALA A 424 -24.60 9.20 -23.23
N ALA A 425 -24.71 7.88 -23.06
CA ALA A 425 -25.76 7.06 -23.68
C ALA A 425 -27.15 7.46 -23.20
N THR A 426 -27.30 7.81 -21.92
CA THR A 426 -28.57 8.33 -21.38
C THR A 426 -28.87 9.72 -21.96
N ARG A 427 -27.86 10.59 -22.06
CA ARG A 427 -27.99 11.95 -22.59
C ARG A 427 -28.43 11.94 -24.06
N SER A 428 -27.82 11.09 -24.88
CA SER A 428 -28.17 10.98 -26.31
C SER A 428 -29.58 10.43 -26.53
N VAL A 429 -30.16 9.73 -25.56
CA VAL A 429 -31.55 9.24 -25.62
C VAL A 429 -32.53 10.29 -25.06
N VAL A 430 -32.19 10.97 -23.96
CA VAL A 430 -33.11 11.87 -23.25
C VAL A 430 -33.17 13.26 -23.88
N PHE A 431 -32.05 13.83 -24.34
CA PHE A 431 -32.05 15.18 -24.92
C PHE A 431 -32.86 15.31 -26.20
N PRO A 432 -32.81 14.41 -27.20
CA PRO A 432 -33.68 14.53 -28.35
C PRO A 432 -35.17 14.42 -28.00
N VAL A 433 -35.54 13.63 -26.98
CA VAL A 433 -36.93 13.57 -26.50
C VAL A 433 -37.34 14.87 -25.81
N LEU A 434 -36.42 15.52 -25.09
CA LEU A 434 -36.68 16.83 -24.49
C LEU A 434 -36.76 17.94 -25.54
N ASP A 435 -35.88 17.93 -26.53
CA ASP A 435 -35.89 18.90 -27.63
C ASP A 435 -37.16 18.74 -28.47
N ASP A 436 -37.60 17.50 -28.75
CA ASP A 436 -38.90 17.22 -29.40
C ASP A 436 -40.09 17.72 -28.56
N LEU A 437 -40.03 17.59 -27.23
CA LEU A 437 -41.09 18.09 -26.33
C LEU A 437 -41.08 19.62 -26.21
N VAL A 438 -39.92 20.27 -26.23
CA VAL A 438 -39.79 21.73 -26.23
C VAL A 438 -40.30 22.30 -27.55
N GLU A 439 -39.98 21.67 -28.68
CA GLU A 439 -40.50 22.05 -29.99
C GLU A 439 -42.03 21.83 -30.08
N PHE A 440 -42.56 20.79 -29.42
CA PHE A 440 -44.02 20.58 -29.32
C PHE A 440 -44.74 21.65 -28.49
N TYR A 441 -44.10 22.21 -27.46
CA TYR A 441 -44.67 23.27 -26.64
C TYR A 441 -44.53 24.68 -27.25
N GLU A 442 -43.57 24.90 -28.15
CA GLU A 442 -43.44 26.17 -28.88
C GLU A 442 -44.40 26.30 -30.08
N LEU A 443 -45.06 25.21 -30.49
CA LEU A 443 -45.98 25.16 -31.64
C LEU A 443 -47.48 25.34 -31.31
N GLU A 444 -47.85 25.65 -30.07
CA GLU A 444 -49.18 26.21 -29.79
C GLU A 444 -49.11 27.74 -29.71
N PRO A 445 -49.29 28.47 -30.82
CA PRO A 445 -49.60 29.87 -30.74
C PRO A 445 -50.96 29.98 -30.06
N SER A 446 -50.98 30.50 -28.84
CA SER A 446 -52.21 30.88 -28.16
C SER A 446 -52.91 31.98 -28.96
N GLU A 447 -53.77 31.59 -29.91
CA GLU A 447 -54.80 32.46 -30.49
C GLU A 447 -55.90 32.74 -29.44
N SER A 448 -55.56 33.28 -28.26
CA SER A 448 -56.53 33.91 -27.36
C SER A 448 -55.88 34.78 -26.29
N SER A 449 -55.26 35.89 -26.68
CA SER A 449 -55.12 37.05 -25.77
C SER A 449 -54.89 38.34 -26.55
N ALA A 450 -55.87 38.68 -27.39
CA ALA A 450 -56.10 40.07 -27.73
C ALA A 450 -56.62 40.82 -26.49
N SER A 451 -56.06 41.99 -26.23
CA SER A 451 -56.41 42.99 -25.20
C SER A 451 -55.93 42.68 -23.77
N VAL A 452 -54.82 43.29 -23.37
CA VAL A 452 -54.76 44.43 -22.42
C VAL A 452 -53.39 45.07 -22.57
N ALA A 453 -53.33 46.17 -23.32
CA ALA A 453 -52.21 47.10 -23.26
C ALA A 453 -52.37 47.94 -21.99
N ALA A 454 -51.62 47.61 -20.94
CA ALA A 454 -51.43 48.47 -19.78
C ALA A 454 -49.97 48.94 -19.79
N ALA A 455 -49.81 50.26 -19.85
CA ALA A 455 -48.54 50.97 -19.86
C ALA A 455 -47.69 50.65 -18.60
N PRO A 456 -46.35 50.67 -18.69
CA PRO A 456 -45.50 50.56 -17.51
C PRO A 456 -45.64 51.82 -16.63
N PRO A 457 -45.84 51.69 -15.32
CA PRO A 457 -45.71 52.83 -14.42
C PRO A 457 -44.24 53.20 -14.24
N ASN A 458 -44.00 54.52 -14.17
CA ASN A 458 -42.72 55.17 -13.94
C ASN A 458 -41.96 54.56 -12.75
N LEU A 459 -40.66 54.37 -12.94
CA LEU A 459 -39.70 53.83 -11.98
C LEU A 459 -38.90 54.92 -11.24
N ASP A 460 -39.45 56.13 -11.16
CA ASP A 460 -38.89 57.25 -10.39
C ASP A 460 -39.79 57.52 -9.18
N GLU A 461 -39.63 56.73 -8.11
CA GLU A 461 -39.94 57.08 -6.71
C GLU A 461 -39.80 55.80 -5.85
N MET A 462 -38.59 55.57 -5.32
CA MET A 462 -38.42 54.74 -4.12
C MET A 462 -37.62 55.55 -3.10
N PRO A 463 -38.17 55.80 -1.89
CA PRO A 463 -37.50 56.53 -0.84
C PRO A 463 -36.49 55.64 -0.11
N ASP A 464 -35.41 56.28 0.34
CA ASP A 464 -34.47 55.77 1.34
C ASP A 464 -35.21 55.15 2.53
N VAL A 465 -34.96 53.87 2.80
CA VAL A 465 -35.24 53.25 4.10
C VAL A 465 -33.93 52.74 4.67
N ALA A 466 -33.32 53.64 5.45
CA ALA A 466 -32.40 53.31 6.51
C ALA A 466 -33.16 52.63 7.68
N ASP A 467 -32.41 51.85 8.45
CA ASP A 467 -32.69 51.36 9.80
C ASP A 467 -33.83 50.33 9.99
N ASN A 468 -33.43 49.08 10.29
CA ASN A 468 -33.75 48.57 11.62
C ASN A 468 -32.81 47.45 12.10
N LYS A 469 -32.35 47.67 13.33
CA LYS A 469 -31.65 46.73 14.21
C LYS A 469 -32.64 45.68 14.76
N VAL A 470 -32.04 44.67 15.39
CA VAL A 470 -32.58 43.79 16.44
C VAL A 470 -33.41 42.59 15.93
N PHE A 471 -32.79 41.42 15.94
CA PHE A 471 -33.24 40.31 16.79
C PHE A 471 -32.04 39.41 17.13
N ALA A 472 -31.55 39.57 18.35
CA ALA A 472 -30.90 38.51 19.10
C ALA A 472 -32.02 37.69 19.75
N ALA A 473 -31.95 36.37 19.65
CA ALA A 473 -32.61 35.46 20.57
C ALA A 473 -31.78 34.18 20.67
N ASP A 474 -31.35 33.94 21.90
CA ASP A 474 -30.70 32.73 22.41
C ASP A 474 -31.57 31.48 22.23
N GLY A 475 -30.93 30.31 22.22
CA GLY A 475 -31.59 29.04 22.50
C GLY A 475 -30.80 27.81 22.05
N PRO A 476 -30.21 27.01 22.97
CA PRO A 476 -29.48 25.80 22.65
C PRO A 476 -30.45 24.62 22.48
N GLY A 477 -30.11 23.71 21.57
CA GLY A 477 -30.87 22.47 21.36
C GLY A 477 -29.90 21.33 21.04
N ASP A 478 -29.67 20.52 22.06
CA ASP A 478 -28.99 19.22 22.00
C ASP A 478 -29.56 18.35 20.87
N LEU A 479 -28.67 17.67 20.13
CA LEU A 479 -29.00 16.40 19.51
C LEU A 479 -27.73 15.57 19.35
N GLU A 480 -27.54 14.69 20.34
CA GLU A 480 -26.87 13.40 20.19
C GLU A 480 -27.69 12.53 19.23
N LEU A 481 -27.06 12.05 18.14
CA LEU A 481 -27.00 10.65 17.72
C LEU A 481 -26.02 10.46 16.56
#